data_AF-A0A7V6AQ54-F1
#
_entry.id   AF-A0A7V6AQ54-F1
#
_cell.length_a   1.000
_cell.length_b   1.000
_cell.length_c   1.000
_cell.angle_alpha   90.00
_cell.angle_beta   90.00
_cell.angle_gamma   90.00
#
_symmetry.space_group_name_H-M   'P 1'
#
loop_
_entity.id
_entity.type
_entity.pdbx_description
1 polymer ?
#
loop_
_entity_poly.entity_id
_entity_poly.type
_entity_poly.pdbx_seq_one_letter_code
_entity_poly.pdbx_strand_id
1 'polypeptide(L)'
;MKDNLGSIRDFARKGKFFGEGDTLSASSVPLDADDVEEGRGLAILAYVPFLCFIPLIQGKKTNRFAYEHGKQGVVLFFFEIIALLGALFWKVALFLAAVVAIAGIVFVIRGKVWSIPWIGPLADKLDFPEEDNT
;
A
#
# COMPACT_ATOMS: atom_id res chain seq x y z
N MET A 1 -45.39 28.42 -34.83
CA MET A 1 -43.94 28.16 -34.79
C MET A 1 -43.40 28.50 -33.40
N LYS A 2 -43.79 27.74 -32.36
CA LYS A 2 -43.43 28.03 -30.94
C LYS A 2 -43.37 26.77 -30.05
N ASP A 3 -43.20 25.61 -30.67
CA ASP A 3 -43.46 24.31 -30.06
C ASP A 3 -42.22 23.40 -30.01
N ASN A 4 -41.17 23.72 -30.76
CA ASN A 4 -39.91 22.95 -30.74
C ASN A 4 -38.89 23.43 -29.70
N LEU A 5 -39.05 24.66 -29.19
CA LEU A 5 -38.09 25.25 -28.23
C LEU A 5 -38.29 24.73 -26.79
N GLY A 6 -39.52 24.36 -26.44
CA GLY A 6 -39.86 23.77 -25.14
C GLY A 6 -39.29 22.36 -25.01
N SER A 7 -39.48 21.53 -26.02
CA SER A 7 -38.96 20.15 -26.05
C SER A 7 -37.43 20.11 -26.00
N ILE A 8 -36.74 21.02 -26.70
CA ILE A 8 -35.27 21.10 -26.65
C ILE A 8 -34.77 21.60 -25.29
N ARG A 9 -35.48 22.55 -24.65
CA ARG A 9 -35.15 23.01 -23.29
C ARG A 9 -35.39 21.92 -22.23
N ASP A 10 -36.46 21.15 -22.36
CA ASP A 10 -36.74 20.02 -21.49
C ASP A 10 -35.77 18.87 -21.72
N PHE A 11 -35.36 18.63 -22.96
CA PHE A 11 -34.32 17.64 -23.29
C PHE A 11 -32.94 18.07 -22.80
N ALA A 12 -32.59 19.37 -22.88
CA ALA A 12 -31.36 19.91 -22.30
C ALA A 12 -31.39 19.91 -20.76
N ARG A 13 -32.54 20.20 -20.14
CA ARG A 13 -32.73 20.08 -18.69
C ARG A 13 -32.66 18.63 -18.24
N LYS A 14 -33.24 17.70 -19.00
CA LYS A 14 -33.15 16.26 -18.79
C LYS A 14 -31.70 15.79 -18.97
N GLY A 15 -31.00 16.19 -20.03
CA GLY A 15 -29.57 15.91 -20.21
C GLY A 15 -28.67 16.49 -19.11
N LYS A 16 -29.05 17.62 -18.50
CA LYS A 16 -28.36 18.19 -17.33
C LYS A 16 -28.68 17.44 -16.03
N PHE A 17 -29.84 16.77 -15.93
CA PHE A 17 -30.21 15.86 -14.84
C PHE A 17 -29.62 14.45 -15.00
N PHE A 18 -29.42 14.00 -16.24
CA PHE A 18 -28.84 12.70 -16.60
C PHE A 18 -27.31 12.75 -16.77
N GLY A 19 -26.68 13.92 -16.60
CA GLY A 19 -25.23 14.10 -16.63
C GLY A 19 -24.55 14.00 -15.26
N GLU A 20 -25.31 13.81 -14.18
CA GLU A 20 -24.79 13.91 -12.81
C GLU A 20 -25.53 12.96 -11.85
N GLY A 21 -25.60 11.67 -12.18
CA GLY A 21 -26.43 10.77 -11.37
C GLY A 21 -26.27 9.27 -11.49
N ASP A 22 -25.45 8.69 -12.37
CA ASP A 22 -25.40 7.23 -12.50
C ASP A 22 -23.99 6.68 -12.78
N THR A 23 -23.20 6.49 -11.71
CA THR A 23 -22.29 5.34 -11.64
C THR A 23 -22.26 4.76 -10.23
N LEU A 24 -23.11 3.73 -10.06
CA LEU A 24 -22.80 2.45 -9.42
C LEU A 24 -22.58 2.44 -7.89
N SER A 25 -23.67 2.04 -7.24
CA SER A 25 -23.76 1.39 -5.93
C SER A 25 -22.51 0.63 -5.49
N ALA A 26 -21.83 1.18 -4.50
CA ALA A 26 -21.13 0.43 -3.47
C ALA A 26 -21.37 1.14 -2.12
N SER A 27 -22.56 0.94 -1.54
CA SER A 27 -22.93 1.30 -0.17
C SER A 27 -22.42 2.67 0.32
N SER A 28 -22.64 3.74 -0.44
CA SER A 28 -22.26 5.08 -0.02
C SER A 28 -23.46 5.79 0.62
N VAL A 29 -23.25 6.32 1.82
CA VAL A 29 -24.04 7.44 2.37
C VAL A 29 -24.31 8.42 1.22
N PRO A 30 -25.55 8.93 1.03
CA PRO A 30 -25.81 9.94 0.01
C PRO A 30 -24.94 11.16 0.36
N LEU A 31 -23.94 11.43 -0.47
CA LEU A 31 -23.11 12.62 -0.39
C LEU A 31 -23.56 13.54 -1.52
N ASP A 32 -23.84 14.79 -1.20
CA ASP A 32 -24.13 15.79 -2.21
C ASP A 32 -22.84 16.20 -2.93
N ALA A 33 -22.98 16.77 -4.14
CA ALA A 33 -21.84 17.20 -4.95
C ALA A 33 -21.03 18.29 -4.23
N ASP A 34 -21.71 19.12 -3.43
CA ASP A 34 -21.11 20.20 -2.65
C ASP A 34 -20.21 19.65 -1.52
N ASP A 35 -20.63 18.61 -0.77
CA ASP A 35 -19.76 17.95 0.22
C ASP A 35 -18.50 17.35 -0.47
N VAL A 36 -18.63 16.82 -1.67
CA VAL A 36 -17.48 16.25 -2.38
C VAL A 36 -16.50 17.36 -2.80
N GLU A 37 -16.99 18.49 -3.28
CA GLU A 37 -16.15 19.61 -3.71
C GLU A 37 -15.41 20.24 -2.51
N GLU A 38 -16.13 20.55 -1.43
CA GLU A 38 -15.54 21.11 -0.21
C GLU A 38 -14.57 20.14 0.48
N GLY A 39 -14.90 18.84 0.47
CA GLY A 39 -14.12 17.78 1.10
C GLY A 39 -12.90 17.32 0.31
N ARG A 40 -12.80 17.65 -0.97
CA ARG A 40 -11.78 17.10 -1.89
C ARG A 40 -10.35 17.36 -1.42
N GLY A 41 -10.03 18.58 -0.99
CA GLY A 41 -8.69 18.90 -0.51
C GLY A 41 -8.30 18.10 0.73
N LEU A 42 -9.23 17.96 1.67
CA LEU A 42 -9.04 17.19 2.90
C LEU A 42 -8.95 15.68 2.61
N ALA A 43 -9.70 15.18 1.62
CA ALA A 43 -9.63 13.80 1.15
C ALA A 43 -8.27 13.48 0.48
N ILE A 44 -7.70 14.40 -0.30
CA ILE A 44 -6.34 14.22 -0.86
C ILE A 44 -5.31 14.13 0.25
N LEU A 45 -5.43 14.98 1.28
CA LEU A 45 -4.54 14.97 2.43
C LEU A 45 -4.56 13.64 3.19
N ALA A 46 -5.65 12.88 3.07
CA ALA A 46 -5.78 11.57 3.69
C ALA A 46 -4.72 10.59 3.23
N TYR A 47 -4.22 10.74 2.00
CA TYR A 47 -3.25 9.82 1.41
C TYR A 47 -1.80 10.25 1.63
N VAL A 48 -1.57 11.38 2.30
CA VAL A 48 -0.23 11.81 2.68
C VAL A 48 0.12 11.13 4.02
N PRO A 49 1.25 10.40 4.12
CA PRO A 49 1.67 9.74 5.36
C PRO A 49 1.74 10.72 6.53
N PHE A 50 1.39 10.28 7.73
CA PHE A 50 1.18 11.08 8.95
C PHE A 50 0.07 12.14 8.87
N LEU A 51 -0.16 12.78 7.73
CA LEU A 51 -1.23 13.76 7.57
C LEU A 51 -2.61 13.10 7.41
N CYS A 52 -2.65 11.80 7.12
CA CYS A 52 -3.87 10.98 7.08
C CYS A 52 -4.77 11.09 8.32
N PHE A 53 -4.20 11.40 9.48
CA PHE A 53 -4.95 11.56 10.73
C PHE A 53 -5.79 12.85 10.77
N ILE A 54 -5.42 13.88 10.00
CA ILE A 54 -6.15 15.16 9.95
C ILE A 54 -7.57 14.96 9.38
N PRO A 55 -7.77 14.43 8.15
CA PRO A 55 -9.10 14.08 7.64
C PRO A 55 -9.83 13.07 8.51
N LEU A 56 -9.12 12.12 9.15
CA LEU A 56 -9.75 11.14 10.03
C LEU A 56 -10.39 11.79 11.27
N ILE A 57 -9.67 12.71 11.93
CA ILE A 57 -10.13 13.33 13.17
C ILE A 57 -11.11 14.48 12.86
N GLN A 58 -10.79 15.31 11.86
CA GLN A 58 -11.54 16.53 11.56
C GLN A 58 -12.67 16.31 10.55
N GLY A 59 -12.48 15.41 9.58
CA GLY A 59 -13.50 15.06 8.57
C GLY A 59 -14.78 14.52 9.22
N LYS A 60 -14.66 13.84 10.37
CA LYS A 60 -15.82 13.27 11.10
C LYS A 60 -16.91 14.30 11.42
N LYS A 61 -16.52 15.56 11.62
CA LYS A 61 -17.41 16.68 11.97
C LYS A 61 -17.64 17.66 10.81
N THR A 62 -16.72 17.71 9.86
CA THR A 62 -16.72 18.73 8.80
C THR A 62 -17.23 18.18 7.47
N ASN A 63 -16.85 16.95 7.12
CA ASN A 63 -17.10 16.42 5.80
C ASN A 63 -17.01 14.89 5.77
N ARG A 64 -18.14 14.23 5.50
CA ARG A 64 -18.22 12.76 5.51
C ARG A 64 -17.35 12.14 4.41
N PHE A 65 -17.25 12.75 3.23
CA PHE A 65 -16.39 12.29 2.14
C PHE A 65 -14.92 12.23 2.57
N ALA A 66 -14.39 13.32 3.13
CA ALA A 66 -13.01 13.39 3.60
C ALA A 66 -12.72 12.40 4.75
N TYR A 67 -13.69 12.15 5.62
CA TYR A 67 -13.55 11.17 6.71
C TYR A 67 -13.38 9.73 6.19
N GLU A 68 -14.16 9.34 5.18
CA GLU A 68 -14.06 8.01 4.57
C GLU A 68 -12.69 7.79 3.93
N HIS A 69 -12.18 8.79 3.20
CA HIS A 69 -10.82 8.76 2.66
C HIS A 69 -9.75 8.77 3.77
N GLY A 70 -9.97 9.51 4.86
CA GLY A 70 -9.15 9.49 6.08
C GLY A 70 -8.93 8.09 6.64
N LYS A 71 -9.98 7.27 6.75
CA LYS A 71 -9.87 5.88 7.21
C LYS A 71 -9.01 5.03 6.27
N GLN A 72 -9.18 5.18 4.95
CA GLN A 72 -8.39 4.46 3.96
C GLN A 72 -6.91 4.85 4.03
N GLY A 73 -6.64 6.15 4.16
CA GLY A 73 -5.29 6.69 4.32
C GLY A 73 -4.54 6.13 5.52
N VAL A 74 -5.24 5.97 6.66
CA VAL A 74 -4.66 5.35 7.87
C VAL A 74 -4.28 3.89 7.63
N VAL A 75 -5.12 3.13 6.92
CA VAL A 75 -4.80 1.74 6.57
C VAL A 75 -3.54 1.68 5.71
N LEU A 76 -3.44 2.55 4.69
CA LEU A 76 -2.22 2.66 3.87
C LEU A 76 -0.99 3.03 4.69
N PHE A 77 -1.11 3.97 5.62
CA PHE A 77 -0.02 4.34 6.53
C PHE A 77 0.49 3.14 7.36
N PHE A 78 -0.40 2.29 7.88
CA PHE A 78 0.03 1.07 8.58
C PHE A 78 0.75 0.09 7.65
N PHE A 79 0.30 -0.06 6.40
CA PHE A 79 1.01 -0.87 5.41
C PHE A 79 2.42 -0.33 5.14
N GLU A 80 2.58 0.99 5.03
CA GLU A 80 3.90 1.62 4.87
C GLU A 80 4.82 1.33 6.05
N ILE A 81 4.33 1.42 7.29
CA ILE A 81 5.13 1.10 8.48
C ILE A 81 5.59 -0.35 8.46
N ILE A 82 4.70 -1.31 8.14
CA ILE A 82 5.05 -2.73 8.05
C ILE A 82 6.10 -2.96 6.95
N ALA A 83 5.93 -2.34 5.79
CA ALA A 83 6.88 -2.45 4.68
C ALA A 83 8.26 -1.88 5.06
N LEU A 84 8.31 -0.74 5.75
CA LEU A 84 9.55 -0.15 6.24
C LEU A 84 10.27 -1.04 7.27
N LEU A 85 9.52 -1.64 8.20
CA LEU A 85 10.08 -2.60 9.16
C LEU A 85 10.64 -3.85 8.45
N GLY A 86 9.93 -4.38 7.46
CA GLY A 86 10.41 -5.49 6.64
C GLY A 86 11.69 -5.14 5.88
N ALA A 87 11.76 -3.95 5.29
CA ALA A 87 12.95 -3.47 4.60
C ALA A 87 14.14 -3.30 5.55
N LEU A 88 13.92 -2.81 6.78
CA LEU A 88 14.96 -2.71 7.80
C LEU A 88 15.46 -4.10 8.23
N PHE A 89 14.54 -5.04 8.46
CA PHE A 89 14.88 -6.42 8.78
C PHE A 89 15.74 -7.06 7.69
N TRP A 90 15.37 -6.90 6.42
CA TRP A 90 16.13 -7.41 5.28
C TRP A 90 17.56 -6.84 5.24
N LYS A 91 17.72 -5.53 5.46
CA LYS A 91 19.04 -4.87 5.52
C LYS A 91 19.90 -5.44 6.65
N VAL A 92 19.33 -5.64 7.83
CA VAL A 92 20.05 -6.22 8.98
C VAL A 92 20.46 -7.67 8.71
N ALA A 93 19.57 -8.47 8.11
CA ALA A 93 19.86 -9.86 7.76
C ALA A 93 21.04 -9.94 6.76
N LEU A 94 21.04 -9.10 5.72
CA LEU A 94 22.14 -9.02 4.76
C LEU A 94 23.46 -8.58 5.41
N PHE A 95 23.40 -7.60 6.32
CA PHE A 95 24.57 -7.16 7.06
C PHE A 95 25.17 -8.30 7.91
N LEU A 96 24.33 -9.03 8.65
CA LEU A 96 24.79 -10.17 9.46
C LEU A 96 25.35 -11.29 8.58
N ALA A 97 24.70 -11.60 7.46
CA ALA A 97 25.20 -12.58 6.49
C ALA A 97 26.58 -12.19 5.95
N ALA A 98 26.80 -10.90 5.64
CA ALA A 98 28.09 -10.39 5.21
C ALA A 98 29.17 -10.54 6.29
N VAL A 99 28.85 -10.25 7.56
CA VAL A 99 29.78 -10.46 8.69
C VAL A 99 30.17 -11.93 8.84
N VAL A 100 29.19 -12.84 8.75
CA VAL A 100 29.45 -14.30 8.81
C VAL A 100 30.31 -14.75 7.63
N ALA A 101 30.05 -14.25 6.43
CA ALA A 101 30.86 -14.57 5.24
C ALA A 101 32.33 -14.12 5.41
N ILE A 102 32.56 -12.90 5.91
CA ILE A 102 33.92 -12.41 6.21
C ILE A 102 34.60 -13.29 7.27
N ALA A 103 33.89 -13.64 8.34
CA ALA A 103 34.42 -14.54 9.36
C ALA A 103 34.83 -15.89 8.75
N GLY A 104 33.99 -16.47 7.88
CA GLY A 104 34.31 -17.68 7.12
C GLY A 104 35.63 -17.57 6.34
N ILE A 105 35.83 -16.46 5.60
CA ILE A 105 37.07 -16.19 4.87
C ILE A 105 38.29 -16.16 5.82
N VAL A 106 38.16 -15.52 6.99
CA VAL A 106 39.23 -15.47 7.99
C VAL A 106 39.58 -16.87 8.52
N PHE A 107 38.59 -17.76 8.72
CA PHE A 107 38.83 -19.14 9.13
C PHE A 107 39.53 -19.96 8.05
N VAL A 108 39.16 -19.77 6.77
CA VAL A 108 39.83 -20.39 5.62
C VAL A 108 41.31 -19.97 5.57
N ILE A 109 41.60 -18.67 5.71
CA ILE A 109 42.98 -18.16 5.75
C ILE A 109 43.77 -18.76 6.92
N ARG A 110 43.11 -19.09 8.03
CA ARG A 110 43.73 -19.74 9.21
C ARG A 110 43.88 -21.26 9.08
N GLY A 111 43.52 -21.85 7.94
CA GLY A 111 43.60 -23.29 7.70
C GLY A 111 42.68 -24.12 8.61
N LYS A 112 41.64 -23.49 9.18
CA LYS A 112 40.66 -24.17 10.05
C LYS A 112 39.35 -24.34 9.30
N VAL A 113 38.86 -25.58 9.23
CA VAL A 113 37.50 -25.85 8.77
C VAL A 113 36.54 -25.39 9.86
N TRP A 114 35.77 -24.36 9.57
CA TRP A 114 34.73 -23.88 10.47
C TRP A 114 33.36 -24.23 9.90
N SER A 115 32.65 -25.15 10.57
CA SER A 115 31.25 -25.41 10.31
C SER A 115 30.40 -24.35 11.01
N ILE A 116 29.69 -23.54 10.23
CA ILE A 116 28.80 -22.52 10.78
C ILE A 116 27.68 -23.24 11.58
N PRO A 117 27.45 -22.90 12.87
CA PRO A 117 26.35 -23.46 13.63
C PRO A 117 25.03 -23.26 12.86
N TRP A 118 24.21 -24.31 12.76
CA TRP A 118 22.95 -24.38 11.99
C TRP A 118 23.05 -24.56 10.46
N ILE A 119 24.12 -24.12 9.79
CA ILE A 119 24.28 -24.28 8.32
C ILE A 119 25.10 -25.53 7.97
N GLY A 120 26.03 -25.95 8.83
CA GLY A 120 26.82 -27.18 8.62
C GLY A 120 25.98 -28.42 8.28
N PRO A 121 24.95 -28.76 9.07
CA PRO A 121 24.09 -29.92 8.80
C PRO A 121 23.26 -29.84 7.50
N LEU A 122 23.09 -28.64 6.93
CA LEU A 122 22.43 -28.43 5.63
C LEU A 122 23.42 -28.59 4.47
N ALA A 123 24.68 -28.16 4.66
CA ALA A 123 25.73 -28.35 3.65
C ALA A 123 26.07 -29.84 3.46
N ASP A 124 26.13 -30.61 4.55
CA ASP A 124 26.43 -32.05 4.52
C ASP A 124 25.37 -32.87 3.73
N LYS A 125 24.18 -32.31 3.50
CA LYS A 125 23.10 -32.94 2.70
C LYS A 125 23.20 -32.64 1.20
N LEU A 126 24.09 -31.74 0.79
CA LEU A 126 24.35 -31.40 -0.61
C LEU A 126 25.57 -32.16 -1.18
N ASP A 127 26.29 -32.92 -0.34
CA ASP A 127 27.24 -33.91 -0.81
C ASP A 127 26.44 -34.99 -1.57
N PHE A 128 26.49 -34.91 -2.90
CA PHE A 128 25.96 -35.94 -3.76
C PHE A 128 26.84 -37.18 -3.60
N PRO A 129 26.27 -38.39 -3.44
CA PRO A 129 27.07 -39.60 -3.44
C PRO A 129 27.83 -39.66 -4.76
N GLU A 130 29.16 -39.76 -4.71
CA GLU A 130 29.93 -40.10 -5.90
C GLU A 130 29.38 -41.44 -6.40
N GLU A 131 28.88 -41.46 -7.65
CA GLU A 131 28.59 -42.71 -8.32
C GLU A 131 29.88 -43.51 -8.37
N ASP A 132 29.93 -44.58 -7.57
CA ASP A 132 30.89 -45.66 -7.64
C ASP A 132 30.99 -46.13 -9.10
N ASN A 133 32.00 -45.60 -9.80
CA ASN A 133 32.44 -46.06 -11.10
C ASN A 133 33.39 -47.24 -10.88
N THR A 134 32.77 -48.42 -10.72
CA THR A 134 33.33 -49.77 -10.86
C THR A 134 34.29 -49.92 -12.02
#